data_AF-A0A924V8D9-F1
#
_entry.id   AF-A0A924V8D9-F1
#
_cell.length_a   1.000
_cell.length_b   1.000
_cell.length_c   1.000
_cell.angle_alpha   90.00
_cell.angle_beta   90.00
_cell.angle_gamma   90.00
#
_symmetry.space_group_name_H-M   'P 1'
#
loop_
_entity.id
_entity.type
_entity.pdbx_description
1 polymer ?
#
loop_
_entity_poly.entity_id
_entity_poly.type
_entity_poly.pdbx_seq_one_letter_code
_entity_poly.pdbx_strand_id
1 'polypeptide(L)' 'MEISLSSLDYYFPFLVFFYGLVILFVLEIPHFVALAKKEMPSHLESFEKHRKLAIVSVWIGGLWSLQNIWF' A
#
# COMPACT_ATOMS: atom_id res chain seq x y z
N MET A 1 -20.43 -12.33 -12.25
CA MET A 1 -19.61 -12.83 -11.13
C MET A 1 -20.04 -12.05 -9.90
N GLU A 2 -20.90 -12.63 -9.05
CA GLU A 2 -21.32 -11.96 -7.82
C GLU A 2 -20.18 -12.07 -6.80
N ILE A 3 -19.65 -10.92 -6.37
CA ILE A 3 -18.66 -10.86 -5.31
C ILE A 3 -19.40 -11.07 -3.99
N SER A 4 -19.16 -12.19 -3.31
CA SER A 4 -19.69 -12.39 -1.96
C SER A 4 -18.98 -11.47 -0.97
N LEU A 5 -19.67 -11.05 0.09
CA LEU A 5 -19.08 -10.23 1.15
C LEU A 5 -17.87 -10.92 1.80
N SER A 6 -17.91 -12.25 1.92
CA SER A 6 -16.81 -13.05 2.45
C SER A 6 -15.57 -13.03 1.55
N SER A 7 -15.76 -13.04 0.24
CA SER A 7 -14.65 -12.92 -0.71
C SER A 7 -14.02 -11.52 -0.63
N LEU A 8 -14.83 -10.47 -0.51
CA LEU A 8 -14.33 -9.10 -0.37
C LEU A 8 -13.51 -8.94 0.91
N ASP A 9 -14.03 -9.41 2.05
CA ASP A 9 -13.36 -9.33 3.34
C ASP A 9 -12.02 -10.09 3.35
N TYR A 10 -11.95 -11.22 2.66
CA TYR A 10 -10.69 -11.95 2.50
C TYR A 10 -9.66 -11.18 1.66
N TYR A 11 -10.05 -10.57 0.54
CA TYR A 11 -9.10 -9.91 -0.36
C TYR A 11 -8.72 -8.48 0.05
N PHE A 12 -9.60 -7.78 0.77
CA PHE A 12 -9.42 -6.40 1.14
C PHE A 12 -8.11 -6.11 1.92
N PRO A 13 -7.70 -6.93 2.91
CA PRO A 13 -6.46 -6.73 3.66
C PRO A 13 -5.22 -6.74 2.77
N PHE A 14 -5.19 -7.64 1.79
CA PHE A 14 -4.07 -7.76 0.84
C PHE A 14 -3.97 -6.53 -0.06
N LEU A 15 -5.10 -5.97 -0.50
CA LEU A 15 -5.12 -4.75 -1.30
C LEU A 15 -4.64 -3.54 -0.50
N VAL A 16 -5.09 -3.41 0.75
CA VAL A 16 -4.64 -2.37 1.67
C VAL A 16 -3.14 -2.48 1.90
N PHE A 17 -2.65 -3.68 2.23
CA PHE A 17 -1.22 -3.94 2.40
C PHE A 17 -0.42 -3.57 1.15
N PHE A 18 -0.85 -4.04 -0.02
CA PHE A 18 -0.17 -3.80 -1.28
C PHE A 18 -0.11 -2.32 -1.64
N TYR A 19 -1.18 -1.57 -1.42
CA TYR A 19 -1.18 -0.11 -1.61
C TYR A 19 -0.11 0.57 -0.76
N GLY A 20 -0.07 0.26 0.54
CA GLY A 20 0.93 0.81 1.44
C GLY A 20 2.35 0.44 1.02
N LEU A 21 2.54 -0.82 0.63
CA LEU A 21 3.83 -1.36 0.18
C LEU A 21 4.35 -0.60 -1.04
N VAL A 22 3.50 -0.40 -2.07
CA VAL A 22 3.90 0.29 -3.31
C VAL A 22 4.28 1.74 -3.04
N ILE A 23 3.48 2.47 -2.27
CA ILE A 23 3.77 3.88 -1.97
C ILE A 23 5.09 3.99 -1.20
N LEU A 24 5.29 3.19 -0.15
CA LEU A 24 6.53 3.22 0.61
C LEU A 24 7.73 2.75 -0.22
N PHE A 25 7.56 1.72 -1.06
CA PHE A 25 8.63 1.25 -1.94
C PHE A 25 9.16 2.36 -2.86
N VAL A 26 8.27 3.16 -3.44
CA VAL A 26 8.65 4.31 -4.27
C VAL A 26 9.36 5.39 -3.43
N LEU A 27 8.86 5.66 -2.22
CA LEU A 27 9.35 6.73 -1.35
C LEU A 27 10.65 6.40 -0.59
N GLU A 28 10.92 5.13 -0.32
CA GLU A 28 12.10 4.67 0.43
C GLU A 28 13.32 4.40 -0.47
N ILE A 29 13.11 4.17 -1.77
CA ILE A 29 14.20 3.93 -2.72
C ILE A 29 14.67 5.28 -3.30
N PRO A 30 15.91 5.73 -3.00
CA PRO A 30 16.38 7.06 -3.41
C PRO A 30 16.39 7.27 -4.93
N HIS A 31 16.62 6.19 -5.69
CA HIS A 31 16.60 6.23 -7.14
C HIS A 31 15.22 6.58 -7.71
N PHE A 32 14.15 6.01 -7.15
CA PHE A 32 12.78 6.30 -7.59
C PHE A 32 12.32 7.69 -7.15
N VAL A 33 12.72 8.14 -5.96
CA VAL A 33 12.47 9.52 -5.53
C VAL A 33 13.18 10.52 -6.45
N ALA A 34 14.44 10.26 -6.82
CA ALA A 34 15.17 11.12 -7.74
C ALA A 34 14.53 11.17 -9.13
N LEU A 35 14.09 10.02 -9.66
CA LEU A 35 13.38 9.94 -10.94
C LEU A 35 12.03 10.67 -10.89
N ALA A 36 11.22 10.42 -9.86
CA ALA A 36 9.92 11.06 -9.69
C ALA A 36 10.05 12.57 -9.48
N LYS A 37 11.08 13.03 -8.78
CA LYS A 37 11.35 14.47 -8.61
C LYS A 37 11.67 15.16 -9.95
N LYS A 38 12.34 14.46 -10.86
CA LYS A 38 12.71 14.98 -12.18
C LYS A 38 11.55 14.95 -13.17
N GLU A 39 10.85 13.83 -13.26
CA GLU A 39 9.87 13.58 -14.32
C GLU A 39 8.42 13.86 -13.88
N MET A 40 8.10 13.66 -12.59
CA MET A 40 6.72 13.68 -12.08
C MET A 40 6.61 14.31 -10.66
N PRO A 41 7.07 15.57 -10.46
CA PRO A 41 7.17 16.16 -9.12
C PRO A 41 5.81 16.29 -8.39
N SER A 42 4.72 16.52 -9.12
CA SER A 42 3.36 16.58 -8.55
C SER A 42 2.86 15.25 -7.98
N HIS A 43 3.30 14.13 -8.59
CA HIS A 43 2.94 12.78 -8.12
C HIS A 43 3.77 12.41 -6.89
N LEU A 44 5.05 12.80 -6.86
CA LEU A 44 5.89 12.62 -5.68
C LEU A 44 5.31 13.36 -4.46
N GLU A 45 4.86 14.61 -4.64
CA GLU A 45 4.21 15.37 -3.56
C GLU A 45 2.92 14.68 -3.07
N SER A 46 2.15 14.12 -4.02
CA SER A 46 0.96 13.33 -3.67
C SER A 46 1.33 12.08 -2.88
N PHE A 47 2.36 11.33 -3.28
CA PHE A 47 2.81 10.14 -2.55
C PHE A 47 3.30 10.48 -1.15
N GLU A 48 4.05 11.58 -0.99
CA GLU A 48 4.49 12.06 0.32
C GLU A 48 3.32 12.39 1.26
N LYS A 49 2.23 13.00 0.75
CA LYS A 49 1.00 13.21 1.53
C LYS A 49 0.35 11.90 1.98
N HIS A 50 0.44 10.86 1.17
CA HIS A 50 -0.08 9.53 1.48
C HIS A 50 0.89 8.69 2.33
N ARG A 51 2.11 9.14 2.63
CA ARG A 51 3.10 8.36 3.40
C ARG A 51 2.55 7.83 4.72
N LYS A 52 1.86 8.67 5.50
CA LYS A 52 1.27 8.24 6.78
C LYS A 52 0.21 7.16 6.58
N LEU A 53 -0.65 7.33 5.58
CA LEU A 53 -1.66 6.33 5.22
C LEU A 53 -0.98 5.03 4.78
N ALA A 54 0.06 5.11 3.94
CA ALA A 54 0.79 3.95 3.45
C ALA A 54 1.45 3.14 4.58
N ILE A 55 2.05 3.81 5.58
CA ILE A 55 2.57 3.14 6.79
C ILE A 55 1.45 2.40 7.51
N VAL A 56 0.33 3.06 7.77
CA VAL A 56 -0.83 2.44 8.42
C VAL A 56 -1.35 1.26 7.60
N SER A 57 -1.42 1.40 6.28
CA SER A 57 -1.86 0.35 5.36
C SER A 57 -0.94 -0.87 5.36
N VAL A 58 0.38 -0.69 5.43
CA VAL A 58 1.34 -1.80 5.55
C VAL A 58 1.15 -2.54 6.88
N TRP A 59 1.02 -1.82 7.99
CA TRP A 59 0.87 -2.46 9.30
C TRP A 59 -0.48 -3.13 9.47
N ILE A 60 -1.58 -2.41 9.22
CA ILE A 60 -2.94 -2.94 9.40
C ILE A 60 -3.22 -4.01 8.35
N GLY A 61 -2.96 -3.72 7.06
CA GLY A 61 -3.18 -4.68 5.99
C GLY A 61 -2.29 -5.91 6.14
N GLY A 62 -1.03 -5.72 6.57
CA GLY A 62 -0.11 -6.82 6.83
C GLY A 62 -0.60 -7.70 7.97
N LEU A 63 -0.82 -7.14 9.16
CA LEU A 63 -1.31 -7.90 10.33
C LEU A 63 -2.65 -8.58 10.06
N TRP A 64 -3.57 -7.91 9.37
CA TRP A 64 -4.86 -8.49 8.98
C TRP A 64 -4.67 -9.62 7.97
N SER A 65 -3.79 -9.48 6.98
CA SER A 65 -3.49 -10.57 6.02
C SER A 65 -2.93 -11.83 6.70
N LEU A 66 -2.30 -11.70 7.87
CA LEU A 66 -1.79 -12.85 8.64
C LEU A 66 -2.89 -13.61 9.42
N GLN A 67 -4.14 -13.13 9.47
CA GLN A 67 -5.23 -13.75 10.25
C GLN A 67 -5.46 -15.22 9.91
N ASN A 68 -5.23 -15.64 8.66
CA ASN A 68 -5.46 -17.02 8.21
C ASN A 68 -4.23 -17.93 8.32
N ILE A 69 -3.12 -17.46 8.93
CA ILE A 69 -1.89 -18.24 9.07
C ILE A 69 -1.91 -19.12 10.33
N TRP A 70 -2.72 -18.77 11.32
CA TRP A 70 -2.91 -19.57 12.53
C TRP A 70 -4.16 -20.44 12.39
N PHE A 71 -3.95 -21.69 11.97
CA PHE A 71 -4.89 -22.81 12.19
C PHE A 71 -4.71 -23.38 13.60
#